data_AF-A0A660XBS3-F1
#
_entry.id   AF-A0A660XBS3-F1
#
_cell.length_a   1.000
_cell.length_b   1.000
_cell.length_c   1.000
_cell.angle_alpha   90.00
_cell.angle_beta   90.00
_cell.angle_gamma   90.00
#
_symmetry.space_group_name_H-M   'P 1'
#
loop_
_entity.id
_entity.type
_entity.pdbx_description
1 polymer ?
#
loop_
_entity_poly.entity_id
_entity_poly.type
_entity_poly.pdbx_seq_one_letter_code
_entity_poly.pdbx_strand_id
1 'polypeptide(L)'
;MKTKLTIVLTLLVVTMSVSLFAQINPPSEPVIIQGDTLLVFPTYNDTTFDALNKWIDYGFSLNPPVKVFRLARNAIYKVSHTISTDQTLNIVALKPDAENAPPYIVGATDLNNEFPGAFIVNNGAVIAKNLYFCGSDIEAQVIGEGAQVGNFIVVEAENTTNLIDGCYFEWGRSSFECNAKGTNITFTNNICMNNCSGQAGKWSMWWGFGVLLNGLPAGQVIMKNNTFINVPGPFFFNWKTLTDYEEFDHNTIINNCIYPFFNTSWTNARMTNNIFLNVMCEGIERQRLNVDTSLVQGIVNLDSLSRYGLDSLYAAKEGISRSEVESHRKFDILNNFVGWTQEIKDYWAACPDTLRPETFMNERVQAMFDNDTDYP
;
A
#
# COMPACT_ATOMS: atom_id res chain seq x y z
N MET A 1 -56.77 16.75 56.02
CA MET A 1 -56.41 16.82 54.59
C MET A 1 -54.98 17.35 54.54
N LYS A 2 -53.94 16.51 54.61
CA LYS A 2 -53.24 15.82 53.50
C LYS A 2 -52.91 16.72 52.30
N THR A 3 -51.74 17.36 52.34
CA THR A 3 -50.86 17.49 51.18
C THR A 3 -49.41 17.47 51.66
N LYS A 4 -48.70 16.37 51.36
CA LYS A 4 -47.25 16.22 51.57
C LYS A 4 -46.55 16.93 50.40
N LEU A 5 -45.62 17.84 50.69
CA LEU A 5 -44.71 18.39 49.68
C LEU A 5 -43.43 17.53 49.70
N THR A 6 -43.22 16.82 48.61
CA THR A 6 -42.06 15.96 48.37
C THR A 6 -40.81 16.82 48.18
N ILE A 7 -39.83 16.64 49.06
CA ILE A 7 -38.45 17.13 48.86
C ILE A 7 -37.83 16.26 47.77
N VAL A 8 -37.62 16.82 46.59
CA VAL A 8 -36.80 16.21 45.54
C VAL A 8 -35.34 16.49 45.91
N LEU A 9 -34.68 15.44 46.39
CA LEU A 9 -33.25 15.39 46.65
C LEU A 9 -32.53 15.38 45.28
N THR A 10 -32.06 16.53 44.81
CA THR A 10 -31.14 16.57 43.66
C THR A 10 -29.78 16.05 44.13
N LEU A 11 -29.61 14.73 44.00
CA LEU A 11 -28.32 14.06 44.13
C LEU A 11 -27.45 14.54 42.96
N LEU A 12 -26.53 15.47 43.25
CA LEU A 12 -25.48 15.88 42.33
C LEU A 12 -24.52 14.68 42.16
N VAL A 13 -24.87 13.75 41.28
CA VAL A 13 -23.93 12.75 40.77
C VAL A 13 -22.97 13.50 39.85
N VAL A 14 -21.88 14.00 40.43
CA VAL A 14 -20.69 14.33 39.65
C VAL A 14 -20.13 13.00 39.19
N THR A 15 -20.56 12.53 38.02
CA THR A 15 -19.80 11.54 37.25
C THR A 15 -18.47 12.18 36.91
N MET A 16 -17.45 12.00 37.76
CA MET A 16 -16.07 12.03 37.31
C MET A 16 -15.94 10.88 36.31
N SER A 17 -16.16 11.17 35.04
CA SER A 17 -15.57 10.41 33.94
C SER A 17 -14.06 10.60 34.05
N VAL A 18 -13.42 9.83 34.92
CA VAL A 18 -12.01 9.52 34.80
C VAL A 18 -11.92 8.68 33.54
N SER A 19 -11.68 9.35 32.41
CA SER A 19 -11.18 8.69 31.23
C SER A 19 -9.94 7.94 31.69
N LEU A 20 -10.05 6.61 31.76
CA LEU A 20 -8.96 5.71 32.08
C LEU A 20 -8.00 5.73 30.88
N PHE A 21 -7.28 6.85 30.70
CA PHE A 21 -6.10 6.84 29.85
C PHE A 21 -5.15 5.88 30.55
N ALA A 22 -4.87 4.73 29.93
CA ALA A 22 -3.79 3.88 30.34
C ALA A 22 -2.55 4.78 30.48
N GLN A 23 -2.04 4.90 31.70
CA GLN A 23 -0.94 5.81 31.97
C GLN A 23 0.29 5.25 31.24
N ILE A 24 0.67 5.87 30.13
CA ILE A 24 1.87 5.48 29.38
C ILE A 24 3.05 5.83 30.28
N ASN A 25 3.70 4.82 30.82
CA ASN A 25 4.90 5.01 31.63
C ASN A 25 5.97 5.68 30.76
N PRO A 26 6.63 6.75 31.24
CA PRO A 26 7.71 7.37 30.48
C PRO A 26 8.84 6.35 30.20
N PRO A 27 9.60 6.54 29.12
CA PRO A 27 10.74 5.69 28.80
C PRO A 27 11.89 5.92 29.80
N SER A 28 12.66 4.86 30.08
CA SER A 28 13.90 4.90 30.84
C SER A 28 15.06 5.38 29.98
N GLU A 29 14.95 5.21 28.66
CA GLU A 29 15.86 5.75 27.66
C GLU A 29 15.82 7.30 27.64
N PRO A 30 16.91 7.96 27.20
CA PRO A 30 16.91 9.40 27.02
C PRO A 30 15.82 9.86 26.03
N VAL A 31 14.90 10.70 26.50
CA VAL A 31 13.93 11.38 25.62
C VAL A 31 14.62 12.53 24.90
N ILE A 32 14.85 12.37 23.60
CA ILE A 32 15.48 13.40 22.76
C ILE A 32 14.42 13.98 21.82
N ILE A 33 13.99 15.21 22.10
CA ILE A 33 13.05 15.96 21.26
C ILE A 33 13.77 17.16 20.64
N GLN A 34 13.63 17.30 19.32
CA GLN A 34 14.19 18.39 18.53
C GLN A 34 13.07 19.10 17.77
N GLY A 35 12.55 20.18 18.35
CA GLY A 35 11.34 20.84 17.84
C GLY A 35 10.11 19.94 18.00
N ASP A 36 9.47 19.56 16.90
CA ASP A 36 8.32 18.64 16.85
C ASP A 36 8.72 17.19 16.51
N THR A 37 10.02 16.89 16.51
CA THR A 37 10.57 15.57 16.20
C THR A 37 11.02 14.84 17.46
N LEU A 38 10.55 13.62 17.66
CA LEU A 38 11.03 12.67 18.65
C LEU A 38 12.02 11.70 18.00
N LEU A 39 13.21 11.53 18.59
CA LEU A 39 14.12 10.45 18.22
C LEU A 39 13.64 9.15 18.86
N VAL A 40 13.44 8.12 18.04
CA VAL A 40 12.87 6.84 18.45
C VAL A 40 13.99 5.79 18.53
N PHE A 41 14.15 5.18 19.70
CA PHE A 41 15.15 4.14 19.94
C PHE A 41 14.57 2.74 19.73
N PRO A 42 15.39 1.73 19.38
CA PRO A 42 14.92 0.34 19.22
C PRO A 42 14.57 -0.34 20.54
N THR A 43 14.71 0.36 21.67
CA THR A 43 14.28 -0.10 23.00
C THR A 43 13.32 0.90 23.64
N TYR A 44 12.45 0.40 24.52
CA TYR A 44 11.60 1.22 25.39
C TYR A 44 11.46 0.53 26.75
N ASN A 45 11.96 1.12 27.84
CA ASN A 45 11.98 0.50 29.17
C ASN A 45 12.60 -0.91 29.15
N ASP A 46 13.79 -1.03 28.56
CA ASP A 46 14.60 -2.27 28.45
C ASP A 46 13.99 -3.40 27.59
N THR A 47 12.83 -3.19 26.95
CA THR A 47 12.30 -4.13 25.94
C THR A 47 12.67 -3.71 24.52
N THR A 48 12.94 -4.69 23.66
CA THR A 48 13.11 -4.49 22.21
C THR A 48 11.83 -4.74 21.41
N PHE A 49 10.90 -5.53 21.95
CA PHE A 49 9.62 -5.82 21.30
C PHE A 49 8.66 -4.65 21.46
N ASP A 50 8.05 -4.23 20.34
CA ASP A 50 7.10 -3.13 20.22
C ASP A 50 7.60 -1.80 20.82
N ALA A 51 8.93 -1.61 20.90
CA ALA A 51 9.51 -0.36 21.34
C ALA A 51 9.04 0.80 20.46
N LEU A 52 8.91 0.57 19.15
CA LEU A 52 8.39 1.54 18.20
C LEU A 52 6.95 1.96 18.55
N ASN A 53 6.05 1.01 18.82
CA ASN A 53 4.66 1.29 19.20
C ASN A 53 4.62 2.17 20.46
N LYS A 54 5.40 1.81 21.48
CA LYS A 54 5.46 2.54 22.75
C LYS A 54 6.01 3.96 22.59
N TRP A 55 7.03 4.14 21.77
CA TRP A 55 7.55 5.48 21.44
C TRP A 55 6.52 6.33 20.70
N ILE A 56 5.75 5.73 19.78
CA ILE A 56 4.67 6.41 19.06
C ILE A 56 3.57 6.86 20.03
N ASP A 57 3.08 5.95 20.88
CA ASP A 57 2.08 6.25 21.90
C ASP A 57 2.55 7.35 22.85
N TYR A 58 3.79 7.22 23.35
CA TYR A 58 4.41 8.23 24.21
C TYR A 58 4.46 9.60 23.53
N GLY A 59 4.98 9.68 22.30
CA GLY A 59 5.11 10.95 21.58
C GLY A 59 3.75 11.62 21.32
N PHE A 60 2.71 10.84 21.02
CA PHE A 60 1.36 11.36 20.87
C PHE A 60 0.71 11.76 22.18
N SER A 61 1.13 11.19 23.31
CA SER A 61 0.65 11.56 24.65
C SER A 61 1.25 12.86 25.20
N LEU A 62 2.34 13.36 24.61
CA LEU A 62 2.99 14.60 25.03
C LEU A 62 2.08 15.82 24.83
N ASN A 63 2.35 16.90 25.56
CA ASN A 63 1.63 18.16 25.42
C ASN A 63 2.62 19.33 25.16
N PRO A 64 2.75 19.80 23.90
CA PRO A 64 2.03 19.34 22.71
C PRO A 64 2.51 17.97 22.20
N PRO A 65 1.66 17.22 21.47
CA PRO A 65 2.08 15.99 20.81
C PRO A 65 3.19 16.25 19.79
N VAL A 66 4.13 15.32 19.66
CA VAL A 66 5.13 15.37 18.58
C VAL A 66 4.47 15.06 17.24
N LYS A 67 5.04 15.60 16.17
CA LYS A 67 4.52 15.40 14.82
C LYS A 67 5.34 14.38 14.04
N VAL A 68 6.62 14.24 14.35
CA VAL A 68 7.56 13.40 13.59
C VAL A 68 8.26 12.41 14.51
N PHE A 69 8.23 11.14 14.13
CA PHE A 69 8.95 10.05 14.76
C PHE A 69 10.16 9.71 13.88
N ARG A 70 11.36 10.08 14.33
CA ARG A 70 12.60 9.84 13.59
C ARG A 70 13.29 8.59 14.12
N LEU A 71 13.40 7.56 13.28
CA LEU A 71 14.09 6.32 13.62
C LEU A 71 15.60 6.46 13.38
N ALA A 72 16.39 5.77 14.20
CA ALA A 72 17.84 5.72 14.09
C ALA A 72 18.26 4.79 12.94
N ARG A 73 19.18 5.24 12.09
CA ARG A 73 19.79 4.40 11.04
C ARG A 73 20.52 3.21 11.68
N ASN A 74 20.65 2.11 10.93
CA ASN A 74 21.25 0.85 11.39
C ASN A 74 20.55 0.17 12.60
N ALA A 75 19.41 0.69 13.05
CA ALA A 75 18.63 0.08 14.13
C ALA A 75 17.61 -0.95 13.58
N ILE A 76 17.28 -1.93 14.41
CA ILE A 76 16.24 -2.93 14.15
C ILE A 76 15.11 -2.72 15.16
N TYR A 77 13.90 -2.53 14.66
CA TYR A 77 12.68 -2.35 15.43
C TYR A 77 11.81 -3.59 15.25
N LYS A 78 11.71 -4.40 16.31
CA LYS A 78 10.91 -5.62 16.33
C LYS A 78 9.45 -5.28 16.64
N VAL A 79 8.55 -5.70 15.77
CA VAL A 79 7.12 -5.44 15.88
C VAL A 79 6.40 -6.78 15.97
N SER A 80 5.72 -7.03 17.09
CA SER A 80 4.79 -8.14 17.28
C SER A 80 3.33 -7.69 17.21
N HIS A 81 3.05 -6.40 17.42
CA HIS A 81 1.70 -5.82 17.35
C HIS A 81 1.60 -4.69 16.32
N THR A 82 0.46 -4.63 15.62
CA THR A 82 0.14 -3.55 14.68
C THR A 82 0.24 -2.17 15.35
N ILE A 83 0.89 -1.22 14.70
CA ILE A 83 0.90 0.19 15.06
C ILE A 83 -0.39 0.82 14.55
N SER A 84 -1.18 1.41 15.44
CA SER A 84 -2.44 2.05 15.09
C SER A 84 -2.65 3.37 15.83
N THR A 85 -3.08 4.39 15.10
CA THR A 85 -3.43 5.71 15.63
C THR A 85 -4.48 6.38 14.74
N ASP A 86 -5.25 7.30 15.31
CA ASP A 86 -6.17 8.18 14.59
C ASP A 86 -5.49 9.47 14.09
N GLN A 87 -4.20 9.66 14.41
CA GLN A 87 -3.43 10.85 14.04
C GLN A 87 -2.69 10.66 12.72
N THR A 88 -2.22 11.77 12.15
CA THR A 88 -1.26 11.70 11.04
C THR A 88 0.06 11.12 11.56
N LEU A 89 0.47 9.98 11.02
CA LEU A 89 1.70 9.30 11.41
C LEU A 89 2.83 9.69 10.46
N ASN A 90 3.78 10.50 10.94
CA ASN A 90 5.01 10.80 10.22
C ASN A 90 6.17 9.98 10.80
N ILE A 91 6.48 8.85 10.18
CA ILE A 91 7.58 7.96 10.57
C ILE A 91 8.70 8.04 9.53
N VAL A 92 9.87 8.51 9.94
CA VAL A 92 10.93 8.88 9.00
C VAL A 92 12.30 8.46 9.50
N ALA A 93 13.25 8.33 8.59
CA ALA A 93 14.67 8.33 8.90
C ALA A 93 15.44 9.28 7.99
N LEU A 94 16.68 9.57 8.38
CA LEU A 94 17.63 10.18 7.45
C LEU A 94 17.83 9.25 6.25
N LYS A 95 18.06 9.84 5.07
CA LYS A 95 18.33 9.08 3.86
C LYS A 95 19.49 8.11 4.11
N PRO A 96 19.39 6.83 3.71
CA PRO A 96 20.49 5.90 3.82
C PRO A 96 21.67 6.37 2.94
N ASP A 97 22.87 6.00 3.36
CA ASP A 97 24.12 6.27 2.65
C ASP A 97 25.02 5.02 2.65
N ALA A 98 26.25 5.15 2.15
CA ALA A 98 27.17 4.03 1.99
C ALA A 98 27.57 3.39 3.34
N GLU A 99 27.61 4.16 4.42
CA GLU A 99 27.98 3.67 5.75
C GLU A 99 26.77 3.36 6.64
N ASN A 100 25.58 3.84 6.29
CA ASN A 100 24.40 3.77 7.15
C ASN A 100 23.18 3.25 6.40
N ALA A 101 22.77 2.04 6.75
CA ALA A 101 21.54 1.41 6.31
C ALA A 101 20.30 2.13 6.89
N PRO A 102 19.14 2.05 6.21
CA PRO A 102 17.89 2.51 6.79
C PRO A 102 17.56 1.72 8.07
N PRO A 103 16.72 2.25 8.97
CA PRO A 103 16.15 1.45 10.05
C PRO A 103 15.33 0.30 9.48
N TYR A 104 15.44 -0.87 10.11
CA TYR A 104 14.68 -2.06 9.77
C TYR A 104 13.49 -2.19 10.71
N ILE A 105 12.28 -2.16 10.17
CA ILE A 105 11.04 -2.52 10.85
C ILE A 105 10.73 -3.96 10.44
N VAL A 106 10.78 -4.87 11.40
CA VAL A 106 10.74 -6.31 11.15
C VAL A 106 9.64 -6.96 11.98
N GLY A 107 8.97 -7.94 11.39
CA GLY A 107 8.02 -8.80 12.10
C GLY A 107 8.80 -9.72 13.02
N ALA A 108 8.38 -9.83 14.26
CA ALA A 108 8.98 -10.74 15.22
C ALA A 108 7.88 -11.35 16.08
N THR A 109 7.80 -12.68 16.13
CA THR A 109 6.86 -13.37 17.02
C THR A 109 7.27 -13.15 18.48
N ASP A 110 6.37 -12.64 19.32
CA ASP A 110 6.67 -12.39 20.73
C ASP A 110 6.54 -13.64 21.62
N LEU A 111 6.77 -13.47 22.93
CA LEU A 111 6.68 -14.56 23.92
C LEU A 111 5.26 -15.12 24.09
N ASN A 112 4.23 -14.43 23.62
CA ASN A 112 2.84 -14.89 23.62
C ASN A 112 2.45 -15.53 22.27
N ASN A 113 3.41 -15.70 21.35
CA ASN A 113 3.19 -16.19 20.00
C ASN A 113 2.30 -15.26 19.15
N GLU A 114 2.36 -13.95 19.41
CA GLU A 114 1.69 -12.91 18.62
C GLU A 114 2.60 -12.39 17.51
N PHE A 115 2.01 -12.06 16.35
CA PHE A 115 2.70 -11.54 15.17
C PHE A 115 1.80 -10.53 14.44
N PRO A 116 2.34 -9.43 13.88
CA PRO A 116 1.51 -8.38 13.31
C PRO A 116 0.92 -8.83 11.97
N GLY A 117 -0.41 -8.75 11.84
CA GLY A 117 -1.07 -8.92 10.53
C GLY A 117 -0.69 -7.80 9.55
N ALA A 118 -0.45 -6.60 10.07
CA ALA A 118 0.09 -5.46 9.36
C ALA A 118 1.04 -4.67 10.28
N PHE A 119 2.08 -4.01 9.76
CA PHE A 119 2.90 -3.17 10.64
C PHE A 119 2.19 -1.90 11.06
N ILE A 120 1.55 -1.21 10.11
CA ILE A 120 0.83 0.03 10.34
C ILE A 120 -0.58 -0.12 9.81
N VAL A 121 -1.58 0.11 10.66
CA VAL A 121 -2.97 0.35 10.27
C VAL A 121 -3.37 1.70 10.84
N ASN A 122 -3.43 2.71 9.98
CA ASN A 122 -3.59 4.09 10.39
C ASN A 122 -4.96 4.64 10.00
N ASN A 123 -5.66 5.21 10.98
CA ASN A 123 -6.91 5.93 10.77
C ASN A 123 -6.66 7.45 10.62
N GLY A 124 -5.54 7.79 10.00
CA GLY A 124 -5.12 9.13 9.61
C GLY A 124 -4.16 9.02 8.41
N ALA A 125 -3.63 10.16 7.94
CA ALA A 125 -2.63 10.14 6.87
C ALA A 125 -1.30 9.51 7.34
N VAL A 126 -0.57 8.89 6.43
CA VAL A 126 0.76 8.31 6.69
C VAL A 126 1.81 8.97 5.82
N ILE A 127 2.89 9.43 6.46
CA ILE A 127 4.14 9.80 5.80
C ILE A 127 5.23 8.85 6.29
N ALA A 128 5.72 7.99 5.40
CA ALA A 128 6.80 7.05 5.66
C ALA A 128 8.01 7.39 4.77
N LYS A 129 9.18 7.62 5.37
CA LYS A 129 10.39 7.97 4.60
C LYS A 129 11.65 7.24 5.02
N ASN A 130 12.39 6.72 4.03
CA ASN A 130 13.71 6.12 4.21
C ASN A 130 13.73 4.93 5.19
N LEU A 131 12.70 4.10 5.16
CA LEU A 131 12.53 2.95 6.06
C LEU A 131 12.70 1.64 5.31
N TYR A 132 13.16 0.59 5.98
CA TYR A 132 13.12 -0.77 5.47
C TYR A 132 12.07 -1.56 6.24
N PHE A 133 11.11 -2.14 5.53
CA PHE A 133 10.11 -3.03 6.09
C PHE A 133 10.36 -4.48 5.63
N CYS A 134 10.59 -5.39 6.57
CA CYS A 134 10.73 -6.83 6.29
C CYS A 134 9.59 -7.60 6.94
N GLY A 135 8.69 -8.15 6.11
CA GLY A 135 7.47 -8.81 6.55
C GLY A 135 7.66 -10.25 7.03
N SER A 136 8.84 -10.84 6.84
CA SER A 136 9.14 -12.17 7.38
C SER A 136 9.39 -12.10 8.87
N ASP A 137 8.89 -13.09 9.61
CA ASP A 137 9.29 -13.31 10.99
C ASP A 137 10.78 -13.59 11.11
N ILE A 138 11.51 -12.69 11.77
CA ILE A 138 12.96 -12.83 11.99
C ILE A 138 13.30 -13.83 13.10
N GLU A 139 12.33 -14.20 13.93
CA GLU A 139 12.50 -15.20 14.99
C GLU A 139 12.21 -16.63 14.50
N ALA A 140 11.66 -16.76 13.28
CA ALA A 140 11.40 -18.06 12.68
C ALA A 140 12.69 -18.81 12.34
N GLN A 141 12.71 -20.11 12.61
CA GLN A 141 13.88 -20.97 12.33
C GLN A 141 14.15 -21.14 10.83
N VAL A 142 13.16 -20.92 9.97
CA VAL A 142 13.26 -21.02 8.51
C VAL A 142 12.61 -19.78 7.88
N ILE A 143 13.40 -19.03 7.12
CA ILE A 143 12.95 -17.85 6.38
C ILE A 143 11.87 -18.27 5.38
N GLY A 144 10.72 -17.59 5.40
CA GLY A 144 9.60 -17.86 4.49
C GLY A 144 8.62 -18.95 4.93
N GLU A 145 8.92 -19.69 6.00
CA GLU A 145 8.00 -20.66 6.64
C GLU A 145 7.43 -20.15 7.98
N GLY A 146 8.01 -19.06 8.51
CA GLY A 146 7.48 -18.32 9.65
C GLY A 146 6.33 -17.37 9.27
N ALA A 147 5.70 -16.77 10.29
CA ALA A 147 4.62 -15.80 10.09
C ALA A 147 5.05 -14.66 9.15
N GLN A 148 4.08 -14.13 8.39
CA GLN A 148 4.32 -13.11 7.37
C GLN A 148 3.34 -11.97 7.51
N VAL A 149 3.85 -10.76 7.33
CA VAL A 149 3.05 -9.54 7.34
C VAL A 149 2.18 -9.49 6.08
N GLY A 150 0.87 -9.38 6.27
CA GLY A 150 -0.08 -9.19 5.18
C GLY A 150 0.11 -7.83 4.51
N ASN A 151 0.20 -6.75 5.29
CA ASN A 151 0.34 -5.40 4.74
C ASN A 151 1.36 -4.59 5.53
N PHE A 152 2.26 -3.89 4.86
CA PHE A 152 3.21 -3.03 5.55
C PHE A 152 2.53 -1.77 6.08
N ILE A 153 1.78 -1.07 5.23
CA ILE A 153 1.07 0.16 5.59
C ILE A 153 -0.35 0.08 5.07
N VAL A 154 -1.33 0.23 5.96
CA VAL A 154 -2.76 0.30 5.65
C VAL A 154 -3.28 1.66 6.09
N VAL A 155 -4.02 2.34 5.23
CA VAL A 155 -4.74 3.59 5.53
C VAL A 155 -6.24 3.35 5.46
N GLU A 156 -6.95 3.70 6.53
CA GLU A 156 -8.41 3.52 6.66
C GLU A 156 -9.18 4.84 6.66
N ALA A 157 -8.50 5.98 6.78
CA ALA A 157 -9.13 7.29 6.77
C ALA A 157 -9.34 7.86 5.35
N GLU A 158 -10.56 8.35 5.11
CA GLU A 158 -10.95 9.03 3.87
C GLU A 158 -10.26 10.38 3.70
N ASN A 159 -10.15 10.85 2.46
CA ASN A 159 -9.64 12.19 2.12
C ASN A 159 -8.24 12.50 2.68
N THR A 160 -7.41 11.47 2.85
CA THR A 160 -6.03 11.60 3.33
C THR A 160 -5.05 11.86 2.20
N THR A 161 -3.91 12.47 2.52
CA THR A 161 -2.78 12.60 1.60
C THR A 161 -1.59 11.87 2.19
N ASN A 162 -1.16 10.81 1.51
CA ASN A 162 -0.17 9.86 1.98
C ASN A 162 1.11 9.95 1.13
N LEU A 163 2.25 9.86 1.79
CA LEU A 163 3.57 9.95 1.15
C LEU A 163 4.46 8.81 1.63
N ILE A 164 4.80 7.92 0.70
CA ILE A 164 5.71 6.79 0.93
C ILE A 164 6.92 7.00 0.03
N ASP A 165 8.06 7.37 0.61
CA ASP A 165 9.21 7.85 -0.15
C ASP A 165 10.54 7.26 0.31
N GLY A 166 11.30 6.64 -0.62
CA GLY A 166 12.62 6.09 -0.31
C GLY A 166 12.58 4.84 0.57
N CYS A 167 11.46 4.12 0.61
CA CYS A 167 11.26 2.95 1.45
C CYS A 167 11.58 1.64 0.72
N TYR A 168 11.94 0.62 1.50
CA TYR A 168 12.14 -0.76 1.05
C TYR A 168 11.04 -1.63 1.65
N PHE A 169 10.46 -2.51 0.84
CA PHE A 169 9.42 -3.45 1.24
C PHE A 169 9.79 -4.84 0.77
N GLU A 170 9.87 -5.79 1.70
CA GLU A 170 10.28 -7.15 1.37
C GLU A 170 9.56 -8.21 2.21
N TRP A 171 9.19 -9.33 1.59
CA TRP A 171 8.60 -10.50 2.27
C TRP A 171 7.24 -10.23 2.94
N GLY A 172 6.42 -9.37 2.35
CA GLY A 172 5.02 -9.16 2.76
C GLY A 172 4.05 -9.21 1.58
N ARG A 173 2.75 -9.07 1.83
CA ARG A 173 1.74 -9.07 0.73
C ARG A 173 1.54 -7.71 0.08
N SER A 174 1.35 -6.61 0.81
CA SER A 174 1.13 -5.27 0.19
C SER A 174 2.05 -4.21 0.77
N SER A 175 2.83 -3.50 -0.05
CA SER A 175 3.64 -2.35 0.40
C SER A 175 2.80 -1.20 0.92
N PHE A 176 1.70 -0.88 0.23
CA PHE A 176 0.73 0.10 0.68
C PHE A 176 -0.68 -0.35 0.31
N GLU A 177 -1.60 -0.32 1.27
CA GLU A 177 -3.02 -0.62 1.09
C GLU A 177 -3.87 0.58 1.54
N CYS A 178 -4.87 0.92 0.73
CA CYS A 178 -5.85 1.94 1.04
C CYS A 178 -7.25 1.33 1.07
N ASN A 179 -7.90 1.43 2.23
CA ASN A 179 -9.26 0.96 2.49
C ASN A 179 -10.26 2.12 2.63
N ALA A 180 -9.93 3.28 2.06
CA ALA A 180 -10.72 4.50 2.16
C ALA A 180 -10.85 5.24 0.81
N LYS A 181 -11.86 6.11 0.72
CA LYS A 181 -12.13 6.93 -0.47
C LYS A 181 -11.40 8.27 -0.44
N GLY A 182 -11.20 8.85 -1.62
CA GLY A 182 -10.73 10.22 -1.79
C GLY A 182 -9.28 10.42 -1.36
N THR A 183 -8.50 9.34 -1.24
CA THR A 183 -7.12 9.42 -0.79
C THR A 183 -6.19 9.83 -1.94
N ASN A 184 -5.17 10.62 -1.62
CA ASN A 184 -4.05 10.93 -2.50
C ASN A 184 -2.84 10.13 -2.03
N ILE A 185 -2.13 9.51 -2.98
CA ILE A 185 -1.01 8.61 -2.71
C ILE A 185 0.17 9.05 -3.57
N THR A 186 1.27 9.42 -2.91
CA THR A 186 2.57 9.60 -3.55
C THR A 186 3.49 8.48 -3.07
N PHE A 187 3.82 7.56 -3.97
CA PHE A 187 4.66 6.40 -3.72
C PHE A 187 5.90 6.50 -4.60
N THR A 188 7.00 7.03 -4.06
CA THR A 188 8.18 7.40 -4.86
C THR A 188 9.49 6.83 -4.34
N ASN A 189 10.43 6.58 -5.25
CA ASN A 189 11.80 6.15 -4.91
C ASN A 189 11.84 4.87 -4.04
N ASN A 190 10.80 4.04 -4.10
CA ASN A 190 10.69 2.85 -3.27
C ASN A 190 11.23 1.61 -3.98
N ILE A 191 11.62 0.60 -3.21
CA ILE A 191 11.96 -0.72 -3.71
C ILE A 191 11.04 -1.75 -3.07
N CYS A 192 10.27 -2.46 -3.89
CA CYS A 192 9.44 -3.59 -3.47
C CYS A 192 10.05 -4.87 -4.01
N MET A 193 10.41 -5.80 -3.15
CA MET A 193 11.10 -7.03 -3.57
C MET A 193 10.55 -8.26 -2.89
N ASN A 194 10.43 -9.38 -3.61
CA ASN A 194 10.00 -10.66 -3.05
C ASN A 194 8.68 -10.60 -2.24
N ASN A 195 7.79 -9.67 -2.58
CA ASN A 195 6.47 -9.63 -1.98
C ASN A 195 5.74 -10.93 -2.35
N CYS A 196 4.93 -11.45 -1.44
CA CYS A 196 4.33 -12.77 -1.59
C CYS A 196 2.90 -12.79 -1.03
N SER A 197 2.36 -13.97 -0.68
CA SER A 197 1.07 -13.99 0.00
C SER A 197 1.24 -13.57 1.46
N GLY A 198 0.16 -13.12 2.11
CA GLY A 198 0.20 -12.81 3.56
C GLY A 198 0.18 -14.08 4.43
N GLN A 199 0.47 -15.26 3.84
CA GLN A 199 0.47 -16.55 4.51
C GLN A 199 1.81 -17.23 4.27
N ALA A 200 2.48 -17.55 5.37
CA ALA A 200 3.73 -18.30 5.41
C ALA A 200 3.73 -19.51 4.47
N GLY A 201 4.82 -19.68 3.71
CA GLY A 201 5.01 -20.80 2.80
C GLY A 201 4.04 -20.86 1.60
N LYS A 202 3.11 -19.90 1.46
CA LYS A 202 2.18 -19.86 0.33
C LYS A 202 2.60 -18.80 -0.66
N TRP A 203 2.86 -19.26 -1.88
CA TRP A 203 3.06 -18.40 -3.04
C TRP A 203 1.79 -18.34 -3.85
N SER A 204 1.41 -17.13 -4.25
CA SER A 204 0.29 -16.89 -5.14
C SER A 204 0.67 -15.81 -6.11
N MET A 205 0.45 -16.07 -7.40
CA MET A 205 0.51 -15.06 -8.46
C MET A 205 -0.47 -13.91 -8.23
N TRP A 206 -1.53 -14.10 -7.44
CA TRP A 206 -2.57 -13.09 -7.18
C TRP A 206 -2.25 -12.15 -6.02
N TRP A 207 -1.16 -12.42 -5.29
CA TRP A 207 -0.76 -11.67 -4.10
C TRP A 207 0.64 -11.09 -4.30
N GLY A 208 1.03 -10.13 -3.47
CA GLY A 208 2.27 -9.38 -3.66
C GLY A 208 1.99 -8.10 -4.45
N PHE A 209 1.51 -7.07 -3.78
CA PHE A 209 1.17 -5.78 -4.35
C PHE A 209 2.18 -4.70 -3.95
N GLY A 210 2.36 -3.73 -4.84
CA GLY A 210 2.97 -2.45 -4.48
C GLY A 210 1.93 -1.58 -3.78
N VAL A 211 0.97 -1.08 -4.56
CA VAL A 211 -0.15 -0.24 -4.09
C VAL A 211 -1.48 -0.95 -4.37
N LEU A 212 -2.28 -1.12 -3.33
CA LEU A 212 -3.61 -1.76 -3.37
C LEU A 212 -4.70 -0.77 -2.91
N LEU A 213 -5.69 -0.49 -3.76
CA LEU A 213 -6.80 0.42 -3.45
C LEU A 213 -8.13 -0.29 -3.13
N ASN A 214 -8.14 -1.63 -3.11
CA ASN A 214 -9.32 -2.46 -2.79
C ASN A 214 -10.63 -2.07 -3.50
N GLY A 215 -10.54 -1.53 -4.72
CA GLY A 215 -11.73 -1.10 -5.45
C GLY A 215 -12.40 0.12 -4.82
N LEU A 216 -11.60 1.04 -4.26
CA LEU A 216 -12.07 2.30 -3.71
C LEU A 216 -11.52 3.48 -4.52
N PRO A 217 -12.35 4.50 -4.76
CA PRO A 217 -11.93 5.70 -5.47
C PRO A 217 -10.81 6.46 -4.78
N ALA A 218 -9.85 6.91 -5.56
CA ALA A 218 -8.75 7.76 -5.12
C ALA A 218 -8.75 9.10 -5.87
N GLY A 219 -8.17 10.14 -5.26
CA GLY A 219 -7.91 11.38 -5.96
C GLY A 219 -6.71 11.19 -6.89
N GLN A 220 -5.51 11.28 -6.33
CA GLN A 220 -4.26 11.15 -7.08
C GLN A 220 -3.48 9.89 -6.67
N VAL A 221 -2.95 9.16 -7.65
CA VAL A 221 -1.94 8.12 -7.42
C VAL A 221 -0.71 8.44 -8.25
N ILE A 222 0.38 8.81 -7.58
CA ILE A 222 1.68 9.06 -8.19
C ILE A 222 2.64 7.95 -7.79
N MET A 223 3.12 7.19 -8.76
CA MET A 223 4.12 6.14 -8.61
C MET A 223 5.33 6.47 -9.48
N LYS A 224 6.40 7.00 -8.88
CA LYS A 224 7.62 7.40 -9.60
C LYS A 224 8.92 6.83 -9.07
N ASN A 225 9.86 6.54 -9.97
CA ASN A 225 11.21 6.09 -9.62
C ASN A 225 11.20 4.85 -8.71
N ASN A 226 10.18 4.01 -8.77
CA ASN A 226 10.12 2.80 -7.96
C ASN A 226 10.73 1.61 -8.70
N THR A 227 11.24 0.65 -7.93
CA THR A 227 11.74 -0.62 -8.45
C THR A 227 10.95 -1.77 -7.85
N PHE A 228 10.33 -2.60 -8.69
CA PHE A 228 9.57 -3.78 -8.31
C PHE A 228 10.31 -5.02 -8.82
N ILE A 229 10.72 -5.93 -7.93
CA ILE A 229 11.52 -7.11 -8.27
C ILE A 229 10.89 -8.37 -7.67
N ASN A 230 10.61 -9.37 -8.49
CA ASN A 230 10.01 -10.62 -8.04
C ASN A 230 8.72 -10.36 -7.25
N VAL A 231 7.87 -9.48 -7.78
CA VAL A 231 6.55 -9.17 -7.22
C VAL A 231 5.52 -9.94 -8.06
N PRO A 232 4.97 -11.05 -7.54
CA PRO A 232 4.17 -11.98 -8.34
C PRO A 232 2.84 -11.36 -8.79
N GLY A 233 2.18 -10.63 -7.90
CA GLY A 233 0.93 -9.94 -8.15
C GLY A 233 1.08 -8.56 -8.80
N PRO A 234 -0.04 -7.86 -9.02
CA PRO A 234 -0.06 -6.51 -9.57
C PRO A 234 0.67 -5.53 -8.66
N PHE A 235 1.62 -4.76 -9.19
CA PHE A 235 2.23 -3.71 -8.39
C PHE A 235 1.28 -2.52 -8.19
N PHE A 236 0.25 -2.39 -9.03
CA PHE A 236 -0.88 -1.50 -8.80
C PHE A 236 -2.20 -2.23 -8.99
N PHE A 237 -3.02 -2.26 -7.94
CA PHE A 237 -4.33 -2.90 -7.95
C PHE A 237 -5.42 -1.88 -7.63
N ASN A 238 -6.28 -1.63 -8.62
CA ASN A 238 -7.43 -0.73 -8.52
C ASN A 238 -8.60 -1.32 -9.31
N TRP A 239 -9.32 -2.26 -8.67
CA TRP A 239 -10.31 -3.06 -9.38
C TRP A 239 -11.61 -2.28 -9.61
N LYS A 240 -11.89 -1.98 -10.88
CA LYS A 240 -13.16 -1.42 -11.38
C LYS A 240 -13.56 -0.07 -10.74
N THR A 241 -12.61 0.66 -10.17
CA THR A 241 -12.84 2.00 -9.60
C THR A 241 -12.00 3.07 -10.26
N LEU A 242 -12.41 4.31 -10.02
CA LEU A 242 -11.85 5.48 -10.69
C LEU A 242 -10.83 6.17 -9.80
N THR A 243 -9.80 6.70 -10.45
CA THR A 243 -8.83 7.60 -9.83
C THR A 243 -8.80 8.89 -10.64
N ASP A 244 -8.90 10.05 -9.99
CA ASP A 244 -8.95 11.35 -10.70
C ASP A 244 -7.68 11.60 -11.54
N TYR A 245 -6.51 11.15 -11.05
CA TYR A 245 -5.26 11.17 -11.82
C TYR A 245 -4.28 10.07 -11.39
N GLU A 246 -3.70 9.38 -12.38
CA GLU A 246 -2.73 8.31 -12.19
C GLU A 246 -1.42 8.62 -12.94
N GLU A 247 -0.28 8.55 -12.27
CA GLU A 247 1.03 8.75 -12.90
C GLU A 247 1.99 7.62 -12.56
N PHE A 248 2.47 6.95 -13.59
CA PHE A 248 3.45 5.87 -13.54
C PHE A 248 4.67 6.27 -14.37
N ASP A 249 5.67 6.86 -13.71
CA ASP A 249 6.82 7.44 -14.42
C ASP A 249 8.18 6.96 -13.88
N HIS A 250 9.10 6.60 -14.77
CA HIS A 250 10.45 6.15 -14.43
C HIS A 250 10.50 4.95 -13.46
N ASN A 251 9.52 4.04 -13.50
CA ASN A 251 9.56 2.82 -12.70
C ASN A 251 10.27 1.68 -13.43
N THR A 252 10.92 0.80 -12.67
CA THR A 252 11.55 -0.42 -13.16
C THR A 252 10.82 -1.63 -12.58
N ILE A 253 10.30 -2.50 -13.43
CA ILE A 253 9.58 -3.70 -13.06
C ILE A 253 10.30 -4.90 -13.65
N ILE A 254 10.73 -5.81 -12.78
CA ILE A 254 11.51 -6.99 -13.14
C ILE A 254 10.86 -8.21 -12.51
N ASN A 255 10.58 -9.22 -13.33
CA ASN A 255 10.02 -10.51 -12.91
C ASN A 255 8.70 -10.36 -12.14
N ASN A 256 7.61 -10.43 -12.87
CA ASN A 256 6.27 -10.40 -12.30
C ASN A 256 5.44 -11.51 -12.97
N CYS A 257 4.63 -12.22 -12.19
CA CYS A 257 3.96 -13.44 -12.67
C CYS A 257 2.71 -13.12 -13.49
N ILE A 258 1.87 -12.21 -12.98
CA ILE A 258 0.58 -11.85 -13.56
C ILE A 258 0.45 -10.34 -13.74
N TYR A 259 -0.65 -9.87 -14.34
CA TYR A 259 -0.99 -8.49 -14.65
C TYR A 259 -0.27 -7.43 -13.78
N PRO A 260 0.64 -6.63 -14.35
CA PRO A 260 1.36 -5.60 -13.61
C PRO A 260 0.42 -4.54 -13.03
N PHE A 261 -0.64 -4.24 -13.79
CA PHE A 261 -1.71 -3.37 -13.38
C PHE A 261 -3.03 -4.15 -13.38
N PHE A 262 -3.72 -4.17 -12.25
CA PHE A 262 -5.08 -4.65 -12.17
C PHE A 262 -6.03 -3.47 -12.07
N ASN A 263 -6.03 -2.67 -13.14
CA ASN A 263 -6.94 -1.55 -13.36
C ASN A 263 -7.38 -1.58 -14.83
N THR A 264 -8.69 -1.45 -15.06
CA THR A 264 -9.27 -1.33 -16.42
C THR A 264 -10.06 -0.03 -16.58
N SER A 265 -10.21 0.72 -15.50
CA SER A 265 -11.08 1.89 -15.35
C SER A 265 -10.29 3.20 -15.30
N TRP A 266 -9.06 3.20 -15.81
CA TRP A 266 -8.23 4.40 -15.96
C TRP A 266 -9.04 5.55 -16.54
N THR A 267 -8.88 6.79 -16.10
CA THR A 267 -9.59 7.93 -16.73
C THR A 267 -8.65 9.04 -17.15
N ASN A 268 -7.69 9.37 -16.32
CA ASN A 268 -6.69 10.38 -16.60
C ASN A 268 -5.35 9.85 -16.11
N ALA A 269 -4.59 9.25 -17.02
CA ALA A 269 -3.37 8.56 -16.64
C ALA A 269 -2.19 8.86 -17.56
N ARG A 270 -1.01 8.88 -16.95
CA ARG A 270 0.27 9.03 -17.65
C ARG A 270 1.17 7.86 -17.28
N MET A 271 1.66 7.12 -18.28
CA MET A 271 2.61 6.03 -18.13
C MET A 271 3.83 6.30 -18.99
N THR A 272 4.90 6.81 -18.39
CA THR A 272 6.08 7.27 -19.15
C THR A 272 7.40 6.74 -18.62
N ASN A 273 8.35 6.48 -19.53
CA ASN A 273 9.75 6.17 -19.18
C ASN A 273 9.93 4.94 -18.26
N ASN A 274 9.02 3.96 -18.29
CA ASN A 274 9.13 2.77 -17.45
C ASN A 274 9.88 1.63 -18.17
N ILE A 275 10.47 0.73 -17.38
CA ILE A 275 11.10 -0.51 -17.86
C ILE A 275 10.27 -1.69 -17.35
N PHE A 276 9.76 -2.50 -18.28
CA PHE A 276 9.05 -3.75 -18.00
C PHE A 276 9.88 -4.93 -18.52
N LEU A 277 10.58 -5.64 -17.63
CA LEU A 277 11.39 -6.79 -17.98
C LEU A 277 10.81 -8.06 -17.35
N ASN A 278 10.49 -9.07 -18.18
CA ASN A 278 9.90 -10.33 -17.73
C ASN A 278 8.61 -10.16 -16.90
N VAL A 279 7.78 -9.16 -17.25
CA VAL A 279 6.46 -9.00 -16.62
C VAL A 279 5.46 -9.96 -17.25
N MET A 280 4.45 -10.35 -16.48
CA MET A 280 3.50 -11.41 -16.87
C MET A 280 4.19 -12.68 -17.37
N CYS A 281 5.24 -13.12 -16.69
CA CYS A 281 6.11 -14.19 -17.16
C CYS A 281 5.41 -15.55 -17.27
N GLU A 282 4.28 -15.75 -16.57
CA GLU A 282 3.46 -16.96 -16.69
C GLU A 282 2.83 -17.11 -18.09
N GLY A 283 2.66 -16.00 -18.82
CA GLY A 283 1.92 -15.96 -20.08
C GLY A 283 0.41 -16.00 -19.89
N ILE A 284 -0.34 -15.80 -20.98
CA ILE A 284 -1.80 -15.84 -20.93
C ILE A 284 -2.29 -17.24 -21.25
N GLU A 285 -3.05 -17.82 -20.32
CA GLU A 285 -3.76 -19.07 -20.53
C GLU A 285 -4.83 -18.90 -21.63
N ARG A 286 -4.69 -19.66 -22.72
CA ARG A 286 -5.58 -19.58 -23.91
C ARG A 286 -7.03 -19.89 -23.58
N GLN A 287 -7.30 -20.74 -22.59
CA GLN A 287 -8.66 -21.04 -22.16
C GLN A 287 -9.35 -19.83 -21.52
N ARG A 288 -8.59 -18.94 -20.85
CA ARG A 288 -9.14 -17.70 -20.28
C ARG A 288 -9.55 -16.69 -21.35
N LEU A 289 -8.89 -16.73 -22.53
CA LEU A 289 -9.29 -15.91 -23.68
C LEU A 289 -10.75 -16.13 -24.10
N ASN A 290 -11.28 -17.34 -23.86
CA ASN A 290 -12.61 -17.74 -24.30
C ASN A 290 -13.72 -17.51 -23.25
N VAL A 291 -13.36 -17.15 -22.02
CA VAL A 291 -14.30 -17.09 -20.89
C VAL A 291 -14.53 -15.66 -20.40
N ASP A 292 -13.50 -14.81 -20.44
CA ASP A 292 -13.65 -13.40 -20.09
C ASP A 292 -12.71 -12.53 -20.93
N THR A 293 -13.25 -11.92 -21.98
CA THR A 293 -12.49 -11.05 -22.88
C THR A 293 -12.03 -9.75 -22.21
N SER A 294 -12.61 -9.37 -21.06
CA SER A 294 -12.14 -8.23 -20.26
C SER A 294 -10.86 -8.56 -19.47
N LEU A 295 -10.55 -9.85 -19.31
CA LEU A 295 -9.36 -10.37 -18.62
C LEU A 295 -8.23 -10.77 -19.58
N VAL A 296 -8.37 -10.55 -20.89
CA VAL A 296 -7.26 -10.72 -21.84
C VAL A 296 -6.42 -9.44 -21.84
N GLN A 297 -5.62 -9.27 -20.79
CA GLN A 297 -4.93 -8.02 -20.52
C GLN A 297 -3.57 -8.02 -21.21
N GLY A 298 -3.27 -6.98 -21.98
CA GLY A 298 -1.87 -6.58 -22.16
C GLY A 298 -1.34 -6.00 -20.84
N ILE A 299 -0.03 -5.72 -20.77
CA ILE A 299 0.57 -4.98 -19.64
C ILE A 299 -0.27 -3.73 -19.30
N VAL A 300 -0.66 -2.98 -20.33
CA VAL A 300 -1.64 -1.91 -20.22
C VAL A 300 -2.98 -2.41 -20.76
N ASN A 301 -4.01 -2.32 -19.92
CA ASN A 301 -5.37 -2.70 -20.28
C ASN A 301 -6.36 -1.56 -20.02
N LEU A 302 -7.21 -1.32 -21.01
CA LEU A 302 -8.34 -0.40 -20.94
C LEU A 302 -9.60 -1.17 -21.29
N ASP A 303 -10.68 -0.91 -20.55
CA ASP A 303 -12.02 -1.36 -20.89
C ASP A 303 -13.00 -0.19 -20.82
N SER A 304 -14.18 -0.40 -21.37
CA SER A 304 -15.33 0.48 -21.16
C SER A 304 -15.61 0.58 -19.66
N LEU A 305 -15.87 1.79 -19.17
CA LEU A 305 -16.09 2.05 -17.74
C LEU A 305 -17.31 1.27 -17.26
N SER A 306 -17.10 0.26 -16.42
CA SER A 306 -18.20 -0.53 -15.88
C SER A 306 -19.13 0.32 -15.02
N ARG A 307 -20.39 -0.09 -14.85
CA ARG A 307 -21.38 0.57 -13.97
C ARG A 307 -20.85 0.77 -12.53
N TYR A 308 -19.95 -0.11 -12.07
CA TYR A 308 -19.30 -0.03 -10.75
C TYR A 308 -18.28 1.12 -10.63
N GLY A 309 -17.65 1.54 -11.73
CA GLY A 309 -16.77 2.70 -11.74
C GLY A 309 -17.54 3.99 -11.50
N LEU A 310 -18.76 4.09 -12.07
CA LEU A 310 -19.63 5.27 -12.00
C LEU A 310 -20.16 5.54 -10.57
N ASP A 311 -20.52 4.48 -9.84
CA ASP A 311 -21.02 4.59 -8.46
C ASP A 311 -19.93 5.01 -7.46
N SER A 312 -18.65 4.92 -7.85
CA SER A 312 -17.54 5.01 -6.92
C SER A 312 -17.05 6.46 -6.69
N LEU A 313 -16.87 7.28 -7.72
CA LEU A 313 -16.41 8.68 -7.57
C LEU A 313 -17.39 9.72 -8.15
N TYR A 314 -18.20 9.33 -9.15
CA TYR A 314 -19.09 10.25 -9.87
C TYR A 314 -20.55 10.20 -9.44
N ALA A 315 -21.01 9.15 -8.76
CA ALA A 315 -22.26 9.26 -7.99
C ALA A 315 -22.15 10.28 -6.84
N ALA A 316 -20.93 10.65 -6.42
CA ALA A 316 -20.67 11.73 -5.46
C ALA A 316 -20.45 13.11 -6.12
N LYS A 317 -19.95 13.18 -7.36
CA LYS A 317 -20.00 14.40 -8.19
C LYS A 317 -21.34 14.46 -8.91
N GLU A 318 -22.39 14.87 -8.21
CA GLU A 318 -23.76 15.02 -8.73
C GLU A 318 -23.78 15.58 -10.17
N GLY A 319 -24.23 14.77 -11.15
CA GLY A 319 -24.64 15.27 -12.48
C GLY A 319 -23.80 14.86 -13.70
N ILE A 320 -22.70 14.13 -13.57
CA ILE A 320 -21.86 13.74 -14.73
C ILE A 320 -22.29 12.38 -15.28
N SER A 321 -22.58 12.31 -16.59
CA SER A 321 -22.99 11.05 -17.26
C SER A 321 -21.79 10.13 -17.56
N ARG A 322 -22.02 8.82 -17.73
CA ARG A 322 -20.96 7.88 -18.15
C ARG A 322 -20.27 8.34 -19.44
N SER A 323 -21.07 8.72 -20.44
CA SER A 323 -20.58 9.22 -21.73
C SER A 323 -19.71 10.46 -21.56
N GLU A 324 -20.00 11.30 -20.57
CA GLU A 324 -19.19 12.48 -20.26
C GLU A 324 -17.87 12.10 -19.58
N VAL A 325 -17.82 11.09 -18.70
CA VAL A 325 -16.55 10.62 -18.13
C VAL A 325 -15.67 9.98 -19.21
N GLU A 326 -16.26 9.12 -20.05
CA GLU A 326 -15.54 8.49 -21.17
C GLU A 326 -14.98 9.54 -22.14
N SER A 327 -15.76 10.58 -22.49
CA SER A 327 -15.32 11.65 -23.40
C SER A 327 -14.18 12.53 -22.87
N HIS A 328 -13.91 12.48 -21.57
CA HIS A 328 -12.82 13.23 -20.93
C HIS A 328 -11.62 12.35 -20.61
N ARG A 329 -11.62 11.09 -21.05
CA ARG A 329 -10.50 10.20 -20.83
C ARG A 329 -9.23 10.74 -21.51
N LYS A 330 -8.12 10.72 -20.76
CA LYS A 330 -6.82 11.18 -21.23
C LYS A 330 -5.74 10.18 -20.85
N PHE A 331 -5.03 9.66 -21.85
CA PHE A 331 -3.95 8.69 -21.66
C PHE A 331 -2.68 9.10 -22.40
N ASP A 332 -1.61 9.31 -21.63
CA ASP A 332 -0.29 9.59 -22.18
C ASP A 332 0.64 8.38 -21.95
N ILE A 333 0.91 7.58 -22.99
CA ILE A 333 1.81 6.42 -22.92
C ILE A 333 3.02 6.66 -23.83
N LEU A 334 4.20 6.88 -23.25
CA LEU A 334 5.40 7.29 -24.00
C LEU A 334 6.68 6.69 -23.42
N ASN A 335 7.64 6.34 -24.28
CA ASN A 335 9.00 5.93 -23.89
C ASN A 335 9.09 4.76 -22.90
N ASN A 336 8.14 3.83 -22.93
CA ASN A 336 8.22 2.62 -22.11
C ASN A 336 9.01 1.52 -22.85
N PHE A 337 9.94 0.87 -22.16
CA PHE A 337 10.62 -0.32 -22.65
C PHE A 337 9.90 -1.57 -22.15
N VAL A 338 9.67 -2.53 -23.04
CA VAL A 338 9.10 -3.84 -22.71
C VAL A 338 9.98 -4.92 -23.30
N GLY A 339 10.38 -5.88 -22.49
CA GLY A 339 11.23 -6.97 -22.93
C GLY A 339 11.05 -8.25 -22.13
N TRP A 340 11.36 -9.36 -22.78
CA TRP A 340 11.44 -10.67 -22.17
C TRP A 340 12.76 -11.32 -22.54
N THR A 341 13.38 -11.94 -21.54
CA THR A 341 14.56 -12.78 -21.67
C THR A 341 14.28 -14.01 -22.55
N GLN A 342 15.33 -14.69 -23.00
CA GLN A 342 15.17 -15.85 -23.89
C GLN A 342 14.51 -17.00 -23.15
N GLU A 343 14.81 -17.16 -21.86
CA GLU A 343 14.26 -18.19 -20.99
C GLU A 343 12.74 -18.11 -20.89
N ILE A 344 12.16 -16.91 -20.76
CA ILE A 344 10.70 -16.72 -20.77
C ILE A 344 10.11 -17.05 -22.13
N LYS A 345 10.77 -16.66 -23.22
CA LYS A 345 10.31 -16.97 -24.58
C LYS A 345 10.32 -18.47 -24.85
N ASP A 346 11.36 -19.17 -24.41
CA ASP A 346 11.49 -20.61 -24.54
C ASP A 346 10.41 -21.34 -23.71
N TYR A 347 10.11 -20.85 -22.50
CA TYR A 347 9.01 -21.35 -21.69
C TYR A 347 7.65 -21.26 -22.41
N TRP A 348 7.30 -20.11 -22.98
CA TRP A 348 6.06 -19.98 -23.74
C TRP A 348 6.02 -20.88 -24.98
N ALA A 349 7.15 -21.01 -25.68
CA ALA A 349 7.27 -21.86 -26.87
C ALA A 349 7.14 -23.36 -26.53
N ALA A 350 7.47 -23.78 -25.31
CA ALA A 350 7.29 -25.15 -24.84
C ALA A 350 5.81 -25.50 -24.54
N CYS A 351 4.94 -24.50 -24.38
CA CYS A 351 3.52 -24.66 -24.07
C CYS A 351 2.60 -23.94 -25.09
N PRO A 352 2.75 -24.17 -26.40
CA PRO A 352 2.13 -23.33 -27.43
C PRO A 352 0.59 -23.47 -27.47
N ASP A 353 0.07 -24.63 -27.07
CA ASP A 353 -1.36 -24.96 -27.08
C ASP A 353 -2.11 -24.39 -25.88
N THR A 354 -1.40 -24.04 -24.81
CA THR A 354 -1.99 -23.55 -23.56
C THR A 354 -1.65 -22.11 -23.26
N LEU A 355 -0.48 -21.63 -23.65
CA LEU A 355 0.00 -20.28 -23.38
C LEU A 355 0.10 -19.44 -24.65
N ARG A 356 -0.11 -18.14 -24.48
CA ARG A 356 0.19 -17.11 -25.47
C ARG A 356 1.25 -16.16 -24.88
N PRO A 357 2.27 -15.76 -25.66
CA PRO A 357 3.15 -14.65 -25.28
C PRO A 357 2.35 -13.38 -24.95
N GLU A 358 2.87 -12.60 -24.00
CA GLU A 358 2.27 -11.33 -23.61
C GLU A 358 2.62 -10.20 -24.58
N THR A 359 1.74 -9.19 -24.66
CA THR A 359 1.98 -7.94 -25.39
C THR A 359 1.88 -6.72 -24.46
N PHE A 360 2.50 -5.61 -24.86
CA PHE A 360 2.39 -4.37 -24.09
C PHE A 360 0.95 -3.85 -24.05
N MET A 361 0.31 -3.79 -25.22
CA MET A 361 -1.11 -3.55 -25.40
C MET A 361 -1.67 -4.65 -26.30
N ASN A 362 -2.91 -5.08 -26.07
CA ASN A 362 -3.59 -5.99 -27.00
C ASN A 362 -4.22 -5.20 -28.15
N GLU A 363 -4.69 -5.89 -29.20
CA GLU A 363 -5.29 -5.24 -30.38
C GLU A 363 -6.50 -4.36 -30.06
N ARG A 364 -7.32 -4.75 -29.06
CA ARG A 364 -8.47 -3.95 -28.61
C ARG A 364 -8.02 -2.61 -28.03
N VAL A 365 -7.07 -2.64 -27.11
CA VAL A 365 -6.52 -1.44 -26.45
C VAL A 365 -5.80 -0.58 -27.48
N GLN A 366 -5.02 -1.18 -28.38
CA GLN A 366 -4.37 -0.47 -29.47
C GLN A 366 -5.40 0.23 -30.38
N ALA A 367 -6.49 -0.43 -30.74
CA ALA A 367 -7.56 0.17 -31.55
C ALA A 367 -8.23 1.38 -30.86
N MET A 368 -8.28 1.40 -29.52
CA MET A 368 -8.76 2.57 -28.77
C MET A 368 -7.84 3.78 -28.90
N PHE A 369 -6.52 3.58 -29.06
CA PHE A 369 -5.56 4.67 -29.32
C PHE A 369 -5.46 5.04 -30.79
N ASP A 370 -5.72 4.09 -31.70
CA ASP A 370 -5.63 4.33 -33.15
C ASP A 370 -6.88 5.08 -33.68
N ASN A 371 -8.01 5.00 -32.97
CA ASN A 371 -9.27 5.63 -33.36
C ASN A 371 -9.92 6.36 -32.18
N ASP A 372 -9.41 7.55 -31.88
CA ASP A 372 -9.95 8.45 -30.86
C ASP A 372 -11.42 8.85 -31.09
N THR A 373 -11.98 8.63 -32.29
CA THR A 373 -13.36 9.04 -32.65
C THR A 373 -14.40 7.96 -32.31
N ASP A 374 -14.02 6.69 -32.43
CA ASP A 374 -14.85 5.53 -32.02
C ASP A 374 -14.48 5.03 -30.62
N TYR A 375 -13.75 5.85 -29.87
CA TYR A 375 -13.54 5.67 -28.44
C TYR A 375 -14.91 5.59 -27.75
N PRO A 376 -15.20 4.54 -26.95
CA PRO A 376 -16.53 4.35 -26.35
C PRO A 376 -16.95 5.50 -25.43
#